data_AF-A0A3N7DZL6-F1
#
_entry.id   AF-A0A3N7DZL6-F1
#
_cell.length_a   1.000
_cell.length_b   1.000
_cell.length_c   1.000
_cell.angle_alpha   90.00
_cell.angle_beta   90.00
_cell.angle_gamma   90.00
#
_symmetry.space_group_name_H-M   'P 1'
#
loop_
_entity.id
_entity.type
_entity.pdbx_description
1 polymer ?
#
loop_
_entity_poly.entity_id
_entity_poly.type
_entity_poly.pdbx_seq_one_letter_code
_entity_poly.pdbx_strand_id
1 'polypeptide(L)'
;MGNSKKLTDKGFVLKTRRFELRLSEQELQQLIELEKSLGISRADIVRIRVLQKATKMLVNSKELMKQLNDIGTELGRSGNNINQLARHANILHKQGMLSQSISTEFNSLLGKYIAVLQELEKSIRQVIRLMKG
;
A
#
# COMPACT_ATOMS: atom_id res chain seq x y z
N MET A 1 29.66 5.98 39.05
CA MET A 1 28.75 4.92 39.53
C MET A 1 28.00 4.35 38.33
N GLY A 2 28.34 3.12 37.94
CA GLY A 2 27.92 2.49 36.69
C GLY A 2 26.46 2.06 36.71
N ASN A 3 25.72 2.41 35.65
CA ASN A 3 24.35 1.95 35.47
C ASN A 3 24.37 0.79 34.47
N SER A 4 24.50 -0.43 34.98
CA SER A 4 24.51 -1.66 34.19
C SER A 4 23.16 -1.85 33.50
N LYS A 5 23.11 -1.61 32.19
CA LYS A 5 21.99 -2.00 31.33
C LYS A 5 21.87 -3.52 31.39
N LYS A 6 20.87 -4.03 32.10
CA LYS A 6 20.48 -5.45 32.03
C LYS A 6 19.90 -5.71 30.64
N LEU A 7 20.74 -6.20 29.74
CA LEU A 7 20.35 -6.77 28.46
C LEU A 7 19.75 -8.15 28.73
N THR A 8 18.52 -8.39 28.29
CA THR A 8 17.99 -9.75 28.21
C THR A 8 18.50 -10.42 26.95
N ASP A 9 18.55 -11.76 26.97
CA ASP A 9 19.17 -12.71 26.03
C ASP A 9 18.71 -12.63 24.55
N LYS A 10 17.92 -11.61 24.19
CA LYS A 10 17.39 -11.35 22.84
C LYS A 10 17.61 -9.92 22.33
N GLY A 11 18.48 -9.13 22.94
CA GLY A 11 18.87 -7.81 22.42
C GLY A 11 17.79 -6.71 22.52
N PHE A 12 16.66 -6.97 23.19
CA PHE A 12 15.63 -5.95 23.43
C PHE A 12 15.97 -5.12 24.67
N VAL A 13 16.10 -3.80 24.49
CA VAL A 13 16.27 -2.86 25.60
C VAL A 13 15.01 -2.87 26.46
N LEU A 14 15.16 -3.23 27.74
CA LEU A 14 14.04 -3.28 28.68
C LEU A 14 13.48 -1.87 28.94
N LYS A 15 12.18 -1.69 28.75
CA LYS A 15 11.47 -0.44 29.05
C LYS A 15 11.22 -0.36 30.57
N THR A 16 12.03 0.41 31.31
CA THR A 16 12.04 0.42 32.78
C THR A 16 11.29 1.58 33.44
N ARG A 17 10.83 2.57 32.67
CA ARG A 17 10.15 3.78 33.18
C ARG A 17 8.70 3.83 32.73
N ARG A 18 7.81 4.29 33.62
CA ARG A 18 6.37 4.43 33.36
C ARG A 18 6.04 5.87 32.95
N PHE A 19 5.10 6.01 32.02
CA PHE A 19 4.50 7.27 31.61
C PHE A 19 3.00 7.17 31.81
N GLU A 20 2.42 8.10 32.56
CA GLU A 20 0.98 8.15 32.85
C GLU A 20 0.42 9.44 32.26
N LEU A 21 -0.68 9.31 31.51
CA LEU A 21 -1.36 10.41 30.84
C LEU A 21 -2.81 10.43 31.30
N ARG A 22 -3.28 11.58 31.79
CA ARG A 22 -4.70 11.79 32.08
C ARG A 22 -5.40 12.23 30.81
N LEU A 23 -6.53 11.59 30.51
CA LEU A 23 -7.36 11.83 29.34
C LEU A 23 -8.79 12.09 29.81
N SER A 24 -9.49 12.99 29.12
CA SER A 24 -10.95 13.05 29.13
C SER A 24 -11.54 11.80 28.46
N GLU A 25 -12.84 11.55 28.66
CA GLU A 25 -13.51 10.42 28.00
C GLU A 25 -13.47 10.52 26.47
N GLN A 26 -13.61 11.73 25.91
CA GLN A 26 -13.52 11.93 24.46
C GLN A 26 -12.13 11.60 23.92
N GLU A 27 -11.06 12.03 24.60
CA GLU A 27 -9.69 11.74 24.18
C GLU A 27 -9.38 10.24 24.32
N LEU A 28 -9.91 9.58 25.35
CA LEU A 28 -9.78 8.13 25.51
C LEU A 28 -10.49 7.39 24.37
N GLN A 29 -11.69 7.81 24.00
CA GLN A 29 -12.46 7.22 22.90
C GLN A 29 -11.71 7.36 21.57
N GLN A 30 -11.16 8.55 21.29
CA GLN A 30 -10.33 8.78 20.11
C GLN A 30 -9.10 7.86 20.07
N LEU A 31 -8.44 7.65 21.22
CA LEU A 31 -7.28 6.77 21.30
C LEU A 31 -7.65 5.30 21.05
N ILE A 32 -8.82 4.85 21.53
CA ILE A 32 -9.33 3.49 21.30
C ILE A 32 -9.67 3.27 19.81
N GLU A 33 -10.30 4.26 19.17
CA GLU A 33 -10.58 4.21 17.73
C GLU A 33 -9.30 4.17 16.90
N LEU A 34 -8.30 4.95 17.29
CA LEU A 34 -6.98 4.92 16.67
C LEU A 34 -6.31 3.55 16.82
N GLU A 35 -6.37 2.95 18.01
CA GLU A 35 -5.87 1.58 18.26
C GLU A 35 -6.55 0.55 17.36
N LYS A 36 -7.88 0.59 17.26
CA LYS A 36 -8.64 -0.34 16.40
C LYS A 36 -8.32 -0.17 14.92
N SER A 37 -8.18 1.07 14.46
CA SER A 37 -7.90 1.37 13.05
C SER A 37 -6.47 1.03 12.64
N LEU A 38 -5.49 1.17 13.54
CA LEU A 38 -4.08 0.97 13.24
C LEU A 38 -3.57 -0.42 13.62
N GLY A 39 -4.26 -1.15 14.51
CA GLY A 39 -3.88 -2.49 14.96
C GLY A 39 -2.58 -2.52 15.79
N ILE A 40 -2.18 -1.40 16.38
CA ILE A 40 -0.99 -1.26 17.23
C ILE A 40 -1.37 -0.78 18.63
N SER A 41 -0.52 -1.08 19.63
CA SER A 41 -0.83 -0.74 21.02
C SER A 41 -0.87 0.77 21.25
N ARG A 42 -1.72 1.22 22.18
CA ARG A 42 -1.80 2.63 22.63
C ARG A 42 -0.42 3.22 22.97
N ALA A 43 0.43 2.43 23.62
CA ALA A 43 1.76 2.86 24.00
C ALA A 43 2.68 3.04 22.78
N ASP A 44 2.50 2.25 21.72
CA ASP A 44 3.25 2.44 20.47
C ASP A 44 2.73 3.63 19.67
N ILE A 45 1.42 3.88 19.66
CA ILE A 45 0.83 5.11 19.08
C ILE A 45 1.47 6.35 19.71
N VAL A 46 1.51 6.42 21.04
CA VAL A 46 2.10 7.55 21.77
C VAL A 46 3.60 7.65 21.49
N ARG A 47 4.36 6.55 21.47
CA ARG A 47 5.80 6.60 21.16
C ARG A 47 6.08 7.09 19.73
N ILE A 48 5.32 6.62 18.75
CA ILE A 48 5.48 7.01 17.35
C ILE A 48 5.13 8.50 17.18
N ARG A 49 3.99 8.93 17.71
CA ARG A 49 3.51 10.32 17.62
C ARG A 49 4.37 11.31 18.41
N VAL A 50 4.79 10.96 19.62
CA VAL A 50 5.45 11.90 20.56
C VAL A 50 6.96 11.82 20.51
N LEU A 51 7.56 10.62 20.47
CA LEU A 51 9.02 10.46 20.62
C LEU A 51 9.76 10.33 19.29
N GLN A 52 9.13 9.77 18.27
CA GLN A 52 9.78 9.57 16.97
C GLN A 52 9.65 10.78 16.04
N LYS A 53 8.99 11.88 16.47
CA LYS A 53 8.60 13.03 15.62
C LYS A 53 8.14 12.56 14.24
N ALA A 54 7.42 11.44 14.19
CA ALA A 54 7.45 10.64 12.99
C ALA A 54 6.58 11.31 11.93
N THR A 55 7.25 11.84 10.91
CA THR A 55 6.73 12.04 9.56
C THR A 55 6.16 10.74 8.95
N LYS A 56 6.23 9.60 9.67
CA LYS A 56 5.50 8.37 9.34
C LYS A 56 4.00 8.61 9.55
N MET A 57 3.34 8.88 8.44
CA MET A 57 1.89 8.86 8.32
C MET A 57 1.38 7.56 8.95
N LEU A 58 0.57 7.66 10.01
CA LEU A 58 -0.15 6.54 10.61
C LEU A 58 -1.26 6.14 9.64
N VAL A 59 -0.88 5.42 8.58
CA VAL A 59 -1.81 4.87 7.60
C VAL A 59 -2.32 3.55 8.13
N ASN A 60 -3.65 3.36 8.10
CA ASN A 60 -4.24 2.03 8.21
C ASN A 60 -3.74 1.20 7.01
N SER A 61 -2.59 0.59 7.21
CA SER A 61 -1.85 -0.10 6.15
C SER A 61 -2.63 -1.31 5.65
N LYS A 62 -3.49 -1.89 6.50
CA LYS A 62 -4.36 -3.01 6.12
C LYS A 62 -5.44 -2.57 5.13
N GLU A 63 -6.13 -1.47 5.41
CA GLU A 63 -7.20 -0.97 4.53
C GLU A 63 -6.63 -0.46 3.20
N LEU A 64 -5.50 0.26 3.24
CA LEU A 64 -4.87 0.71 2.00
C LEU A 64 -4.36 -0.47 1.17
N MET A 65 -3.73 -1.49 1.78
CA MET A 65 -3.28 -2.67 1.05
C MET A 65 -4.45 -3.44 0.43
N LYS A 66 -5.61 -3.47 1.11
CA LYS A 66 -6.84 -4.04 0.56
C LYS A 66 -7.30 -3.26 -0.67
N GLN A 67 -7.41 -1.94 -0.58
CA GLN A 67 -7.79 -1.09 -1.72
C GLN A 67 -6.83 -1.23 -2.90
N LEU A 68 -5.53 -1.29 -2.64
CA LEU A 68 -4.51 -1.53 -3.68
C LEU A 68 -4.65 -2.91 -4.33
N ASN A 69 -5.00 -3.93 -3.55
CA ASN A 69 -5.23 -5.28 -4.07
C ASN A 69 -6.51 -5.34 -4.93
N ASP A 70 -7.57 -4.63 -4.55
CA ASP A 70 -8.81 -4.54 -5.33
C ASP A 70 -8.55 -3.85 -6.68
N ILE A 71 -7.77 -2.76 -6.68
CA ILE A 71 -7.32 -2.09 -7.92
C ILE A 71 -6.49 -3.05 -8.78
N GLY A 72 -5.52 -3.74 -8.20
CA GLY A 72 -4.70 -4.72 -8.91
C GLY A 72 -5.52 -5.85 -9.54
N THR A 73 -6.57 -6.29 -8.86
CA THR A 73 -7.50 -7.32 -9.36
C THR A 73 -8.25 -6.83 -10.60
N GLU A 74 -8.83 -5.62 -10.55
CA GLU A 74 -9.56 -5.05 -11.69
C GLU A 74 -8.65 -4.73 -12.89
N LEU A 75 -7.41 -4.32 -12.64
CA LEU A 75 -6.40 -4.18 -13.69
C LEU A 75 -6.06 -5.54 -14.34
N GLY A 76 -5.96 -6.60 -13.55
CA GLY A 76 -5.77 -7.98 -14.06
C GLY A 76 -6.93 -8.44 -14.95
N ARG A 77 -8.18 -8.16 -14.54
CA ARG A 77 -9.38 -8.46 -15.37
C ARG A 77 -9.38 -7.67 -16.67
N SER A 78 -9.03 -6.39 -16.60
CA SER A 78 -8.92 -5.52 -17.78
C SER A 78 -7.85 -6.03 -18.74
N GLY A 79 -6.69 -6.47 -18.22
CA GLY A 79 -5.64 -7.11 -19.02
C GLY A 79 -6.10 -8.40 -19.72
N ASN A 80 -6.89 -9.24 -19.03
CA ASN A 80 -7.47 -10.43 -19.64
C ASN A 80 -8.44 -10.10 -20.78
N ASN A 81 -9.29 -9.09 -20.60
CA ASN A 81 -10.21 -8.63 -21.65
C ASN A 81 -9.45 -8.12 -22.88
N ILE A 82 -8.40 -7.33 -22.67
CA ILE A 82 -7.51 -6.87 -23.73
C ILE A 82 -6.88 -8.04 -24.48
N ASN A 83 -6.41 -9.06 -23.77
CA ASN A 83 -5.79 -10.24 -24.38
C ASN A 83 -6.80 -11.08 -25.18
N GLN A 84 -8.08 -11.09 -24.80
CA GLN A 84 -9.15 -11.68 -25.60
C GLN A 84 -9.43 -10.88 -26.87
N LEU A 85 -9.52 -9.54 -26.76
CA LEU A 85 -9.69 -8.66 -27.91
C LEU A 85 -8.52 -8.80 -28.90
N ALA A 86 -7.29 -8.88 -28.42
CA ALA A 86 -6.11 -9.10 -29.25
C ALA A 86 -6.18 -10.45 -29.99
N ARG A 87 -6.60 -11.53 -29.31
CA ARG A 87 -6.82 -12.83 -29.94
C ARG A 87 -7.90 -12.77 -31.02
N HIS A 88 -9.01 -12.10 -30.74
CA HIS A 88 -10.11 -11.95 -31.70
C HIS A 88 -9.69 -11.13 -32.93
N ALA A 89 -8.95 -10.04 -32.71
CA ALA A 89 -8.37 -9.23 -33.79
C ALA A 89 -7.41 -10.05 -34.66
N ASN A 90 -6.55 -10.88 -34.05
CA ASN A 90 -5.65 -11.77 -34.80
C ASN A 90 -6.41 -12.78 -35.68
N ILE A 91 -7.56 -13.29 -35.22
CA ILE A 91 -8.43 -14.18 -36.02
C ILE A 91 -9.00 -13.42 -37.22
N LEU A 92 -9.57 -12.24 -36.99
CA LEU A 92 -10.14 -11.39 -38.05
C LEU A 92 -9.08 -10.95 -39.08
N HIS A 93 -7.85 -10.67 -38.64
CA HIS A 93 -6.72 -10.36 -39.51
C HIS A 93 -6.38 -11.54 -40.44
N LYS A 94 -6.32 -12.77 -39.89
CA LYS A 94 -6.10 -13.98 -40.70
C LYS A 94 -7.21 -14.26 -41.71
N GLN A 95 -8.43 -13.81 -41.43
CA GLN A 95 -9.58 -13.90 -42.33
C GLN A 95 -9.61 -12.77 -43.37
N GLY A 96 -8.64 -11.84 -43.37
CA GLY A 96 -8.61 -10.69 -44.28
C GLY A 96 -9.68 -9.64 -43.99
N MET A 97 -10.34 -9.72 -42.83
CA MET A 97 -11.48 -8.88 -42.45
C MET A 97 -11.08 -7.68 -41.58
N LEU A 98 -9.80 -7.54 -41.23
CA LEU A 98 -9.33 -6.48 -40.34
C LEU A 98 -8.61 -5.40 -41.14
N SER A 99 -9.07 -4.15 -41.01
CA SER A 99 -8.38 -3.00 -41.60
C SER A 99 -7.03 -2.77 -40.92
N GLN A 100 -5.97 -2.71 -41.73
CA GLN A 100 -4.61 -2.46 -41.28
C GLN A 100 -4.47 -1.13 -40.52
N SER A 101 -5.23 -0.10 -40.91
CA SER A 101 -5.21 1.20 -40.23
C SER A 101 -5.74 1.10 -38.80
N ILE A 102 -6.84 0.36 -38.61
CA ILE A 102 -7.48 0.14 -37.30
C ILE A 102 -6.55 -0.68 -36.39
N SER A 103 -5.90 -1.72 -36.92
CA SER A 103 -4.94 -2.52 -36.15
C SER A 103 -3.75 -1.69 -35.65
N THR A 104 -3.26 -0.79 -36.50
CA THR A 104 -2.11 0.06 -36.18
C THR A 104 -2.46 1.07 -35.08
N GLU A 105 -3.62 1.70 -35.19
CA GLU A 105 -4.13 2.64 -34.19
C GLU A 105 -4.40 1.96 -32.84
N PHE A 106 -5.03 0.78 -32.86
CA PHE A 106 -5.29 -0.01 -31.67
C PHE A 106 -3.99 -0.41 -30.95
N ASN A 107 -2.98 -0.89 -31.68
CA ASN A 107 -1.69 -1.24 -31.11
C ASN A 107 -0.99 -0.02 -30.48
N SER A 108 -1.12 1.16 -31.09
CA SER A 108 -0.58 2.41 -30.53
C SER A 108 -1.26 2.76 -29.19
N LEU A 109 -2.60 2.72 -29.14
CA LEU A 109 -3.37 2.99 -27.93
C LEU A 109 -3.07 1.97 -26.83
N LEU A 110 -2.95 0.70 -27.20
CA LEU A 110 -2.60 -0.38 -26.27
C LEU A 110 -1.19 -0.19 -25.69
N GLY A 111 -0.22 0.21 -26.51
CA GLY A 111 1.13 0.54 -26.05
C GLY A 111 1.13 1.68 -25.02
N LYS A 112 0.36 2.75 -25.28
CA LYS A 112 0.19 3.87 -24.34
C LYS A 112 -0.46 3.42 -23.02
N TYR A 113 -1.50 2.59 -23.11
CA TYR A 113 -2.17 2.04 -21.93
C TYR A 113 -1.21 1.20 -21.07
N ILE A 114 -0.41 0.33 -21.69
CA ILE A 114 0.60 -0.49 -20.99
C ILE A 114 1.63 0.40 -20.28
N ALA A 115 2.10 1.47 -20.93
CA ALA A 115 3.06 2.40 -20.34
C ALA A 115 2.50 3.06 -19.07
N VAL A 116 1.27 3.58 -19.13
CA VAL A 116 0.57 4.18 -17.97
C VAL A 116 0.38 3.16 -16.85
N LEU A 117 0.03 1.92 -17.19
CA LEU A 117 -0.12 0.82 -16.23
C LEU A 117 1.18 0.51 -15.48
N GLN A 118 2.30 0.46 -16.19
CA GLN A 118 3.62 0.21 -15.59
C GLN A 118 4.04 1.35 -14.66
N GLU A 119 3.72 2.59 -15.01
CA GLU A 119 4.00 3.76 -14.19
C GLU A 119 3.15 3.79 -12.92
N LEU A 120 1.88 3.39 -13.03
CA LEU A 120 1.00 3.19 -11.88
C LEU A 120 1.55 2.10 -10.94
N GLU A 121 1.98 0.96 -11.48
CA GLU A 121 2.56 -0.14 -10.69
C GLU A 121 3.83 0.30 -9.94
N LYS A 122 4.70 1.08 -10.60
CA LYS A 122 5.90 1.67 -9.97
C LYS A 122 5.52 2.61 -8.82
N SER A 123 4.54 3.49 -9.04
CA SER A 123 4.06 4.45 -8.05
C SER A 123 3.48 3.73 -6.82
N ILE A 124 2.67 2.69 -7.04
CA ILE A 124 2.13 1.85 -5.96
C ILE A 124 3.24 1.17 -5.17
N ARG A 125 4.25 0.60 -5.85
CA ARG A 125 5.41 0.00 -5.16
C ARG A 125 6.18 1.01 -4.32
N GLN A 126 6.34 2.25 -4.79
CA GLN A 126 6.98 3.32 -4.03
C GLN A 126 6.17 3.67 -2.77
N VAL A 127 4.84 3.80 -2.88
CA VAL A 127 3.95 4.02 -1.73
C VAL A 127 4.11 2.90 -0.70
N ILE A 128 4.06 1.64 -1.13
CA ILE A 128 4.26 0.48 -0.24
C ILE A 128 5.64 0.53 0.44
N ARG A 129 6.69 0.93 -0.28
CA ARG A 129 8.05 1.04 0.30
C ARG A 129 8.14 2.14 1.35
N LEU A 130 7.54 3.30 1.09
CA LEU A 130 7.49 4.42 2.04
C LEU A 130 6.72 4.05 3.32
N MET A 131 5.75 3.15 3.23
CA MET A 131 4.98 2.67 4.38
C MET A 131 5.70 1.59 5.21
N LYS A 132 6.55 0.77 4.57
CA LYS A 132 7.37 -0.25 5.25
C LYS A 132 8.66 0.33 5.85
N GLY A 133 9.01 1.56 5.51
CA GLY A 133 10.13 2.32 6.09
C GLY A 133 9.87 2.68 7.53
#